data_AF-A0A2I0NW26-F1
#
_entry.id   AF-A0A2I0NW26-F1
#
_cell.length_a   1.000
_cell.length_b   1.000
_cell.length_c   1.000
_cell.angle_alpha   90.00
_cell.angle_beta   90.00
_cell.angle_gamma   90.00
#
_symmetry.space_group_name_H-M   'P 1'
#
loop_
_entity.id
_entity.type
_entity.pdbx_description
1 polymer ?
#
loop_
_entity_poly.entity_id
_entity_poly.type
_entity_poly.pdbx_seq_one_letter_code
_entity_poly.pdbx_strand_id
1 'polypeptide(L)'
;LGPVNLVAVVTDAGMVGCGAFDVDALEKFGYPAARVKPAGSASSIDSVEDLLRGEIKGANRHACERGVTVGMTGREALDRL
;
A
#
# COMPACT_ATOMS: atom_id res chain seq x y z
N LEU A 1 0.08 19.08 -5.68
CA LEU A 1 -1.01 18.16 -5.28
C LEU A 1 -1.61 18.63 -3.94
N GLY A 2 -2.16 19.85 -3.84
CA GLY A 2 -2.74 20.32 -2.57
C GLY A 2 -1.84 20.06 -1.34
N PRO A 3 -2.41 19.76 -0.16
CA PRO A 3 -1.65 19.42 1.05
C PRO A 3 -1.24 17.94 1.13
N VAL A 4 -1.34 17.16 0.05
CA VAL A 4 -1.22 15.69 0.09
C VAL A 4 -0.15 15.19 -0.86
N ASN A 5 0.69 14.27 -0.37
CA ASN A 5 1.66 13.57 -1.19
C ASN A 5 1.07 12.26 -1.73
N LEU A 6 1.37 11.97 -2.99
CA LEU A 6 1.07 10.68 -3.60
C LEU A 6 2.33 9.83 -3.55
N VAL A 7 2.37 8.90 -2.61
CA VAL A 7 3.50 7.99 -2.43
C VAL A 7 3.05 6.57 -2.73
N ALA A 8 3.83 5.89 -3.57
CA ALA A 8 3.69 4.47 -3.83
C ALA A 8 5.06 3.85 -4.12
N VAL A 9 5.18 2.57 -3.82
CA VAL A 9 6.30 1.72 -4.25
C VAL A 9 5.73 0.63 -5.15
N VAL A 10 6.37 0.44 -6.29
CA VAL A 10 6.01 -0.57 -7.29
C VAL A 10 7.20 -1.52 -7.42
N THR A 11 6.92 -2.81 -7.35
CA THR A 11 7.89 -3.90 -7.52
C THR A 11 7.60 -4.65 -8.82
N ASP A 12 8.31 -5.75 -9.06
CA ASP A 12 8.08 -6.62 -10.21
C ASP A 12 6.79 -7.47 -10.09
N ALA A 13 6.24 -7.65 -8.88
CA ALA A 13 5.05 -8.47 -8.67
C ALA A 13 3.86 -7.73 -7.99
N GLY A 14 3.98 -6.45 -7.62
CA GLY A 14 2.82 -5.65 -7.20
C GLY A 14 3.13 -4.21 -6.80
N MET A 15 2.21 -3.59 -6.05
CA MET A 15 2.42 -2.26 -5.48
C MET A 15 1.85 -2.08 -4.07
N VAL A 16 2.47 -1.15 -3.34
CA VAL A 16 1.90 -0.58 -2.12
C VAL A 16 1.78 0.93 -2.30
N GLY A 17 0.58 1.48 -2.11
CA GLY A 17 0.29 2.91 -2.24
C GLY A 17 -0.28 3.53 -0.97
N CYS A 18 -0.18 4.86 -0.87
CA CYS A 18 -0.93 5.62 0.13
C CYS A 18 -2.45 5.52 -0.10
N GLY A 19 -3.26 6.02 0.83
CA GLY A 19 -4.72 5.92 0.79
C GLY A 19 -5.41 6.60 -0.41
N ALA A 20 -4.67 7.34 -1.24
CA ALA A 20 -5.17 7.96 -2.47
C ALA A 20 -5.25 6.98 -3.67
N PHE A 21 -4.65 5.80 -3.58
CA PHE A 21 -4.68 4.80 -4.65
C PHE A 21 -5.90 3.87 -4.52
N ASP A 22 -6.61 3.66 -5.63
CA ASP A 22 -7.75 2.76 -5.72
C ASP A 22 -7.28 1.31 -5.98
N VAL A 23 -7.07 0.57 -4.90
CA VAL A 23 -6.64 -0.84 -4.93
C VAL A 23 -7.70 -1.77 -5.53
N ASP A 24 -8.97 -1.42 -5.42
CA ASP A 24 -10.10 -2.20 -5.93
C ASP A 24 -10.22 -2.03 -7.45
N ALA A 25 -9.90 -0.84 -7.98
CA ALA A 25 -9.79 -0.63 -9.41
C ALA A 25 -8.66 -1.48 -10.04
N LEU A 26 -7.51 -1.57 -9.36
CA LEU A 26 -6.36 -2.36 -9.81
C LEU A 26 -6.65 -3.88 -9.84
N GLU A 27 -7.54 -4.35 -8.96
CA GLU A 27 -7.97 -5.75 -8.94
C GLU A 27 -8.58 -6.19 -10.28
N LYS A 28 -9.33 -5.29 -10.96
CA LYS A 28 -9.98 -5.56 -12.24
C LYS A 28 -8.98 -5.87 -13.37
N PHE A 29 -7.74 -5.45 -13.21
CA PHE A 29 -6.65 -5.69 -14.15
C PHE A 29 -5.75 -6.87 -13.73
N GLY A 30 -6.09 -7.57 -12.65
CA GLY A 30 -5.24 -8.64 -12.12
C GLY A 30 -3.98 -8.12 -11.43
N TYR A 31 -3.92 -6.82 -11.11
CA TYR A 31 -2.72 -6.18 -10.59
C TYR A 31 -2.68 -6.26 -9.04
N PRO A 32 -1.70 -6.96 -8.43
CA PRO A 32 -1.61 -7.08 -6.97
C PRO A 32 -1.31 -5.72 -6.33
N ALA A 33 -2.22 -5.25 -5.48
CA ALA A 33 -2.09 -3.94 -4.86
C ALA A 33 -2.59 -3.91 -3.41
N ALA A 34 -1.88 -3.14 -2.59
CA ALA A 34 -2.29 -2.84 -1.22
C ALA A 34 -2.18 -1.34 -0.91
N ARG A 35 -2.96 -0.90 0.07
CA ARG A 35 -2.97 0.48 0.58
C ARG A 35 -2.54 0.55 2.03
N VAL A 36 -1.69 1.52 2.33
CA VAL A 36 -1.24 1.81 3.70
C VAL A 36 -1.99 2.99 4.30
N LYS A 37 -2.20 2.92 5.61
CA LYS A 37 -2.48 4.09 6.46
C LYS A 37 -1.19 4.50 7.19
N PRO A 38 -1.03 5.79 7.55
CA PRO A 38 0.09 6.22 8.38
C PRO A 38 0.11 5.47 9.72
N ALA A 39 1.31 5.20 10.22
CA ALA A 39 1.49 4.65 11.56
C ALA A 39 1.45 5.77 12.62
N GLY A 40 0.91 5.45 13.81
CA GLY A 40 0.86 6.39 14.93
C GLY A 40 -0.09 7.57 14.71
N SER A 41 0.35 8.78 15.07
CA SER A 41 -0.46 10.01 15.05
C SER A 41 -0.33 10.83 13.75
N ALA A 42 0.38 10.32 12.75
CA ALA A 42 0.55 11.01 11.48
C ALA A 42 -0.76 11.03 10.67
N SER A 43 -1.07 12.17 10.04
CA SER A 43 -2.28 12.34 9.23
C SER A 43 -2.14 11.88 7.78
N SER A 44 -0.90 11.77 7.29
CA SER A 44 -0.58 11.50 5.88
C SER A 44 0.68 10.64 5.72
N ILE A 45 0.83 10.05 4.53
CA ILE A 45 2.08 9.42 4.09
C ILE A 45 2.80 10.46 3.23
N ASP A 46 3.93 10.97 3.71
CA ASP A 46 4.66 12.05 3.04
C ASP A 46 5.94 11.57 2.35
N SER A 47 6.48 10.44 2.78
CA SER A 47 7.70 9.83 2.24
C SER A 47 7.54 8.33 2.02
N VAL A 48 8.51 7.74 1.30
CA VAL A 48 8.60 6.28 1.15
C VAL A 48 8.84 5.63 2.51
N GLU A 49 9.65 6.24 3.38
CA GLU A 49 9.87 5.78 4.75
C GLU A 49 8.56 5.68 5.55
N ASP A 50 7.66 6.66 5.42
CA ASP A 50 6.34 6.61 6.05
C ASP A 50 5.48 5.49 5.47
N LEU A 51 5.56 5.26 4.15
CA LEU A 51 4.86 4.17 3.49
C LEU A 51 5.34 2.81 3.99
N LEU A 52 6.66 2.63 4.13
CA LEU A 52 7.28 1.39 4.62
C LEU A 52 6.94 1.10 6.08
N ARG A 53 6.80 2.14 6.90
CA ARG A 53 6.41 2.04 8.32
C ARG A 53 4.89 1.97 8.53
N GLY A 54 4.12 2.43 7.55
CA GLY A 54 2.67 2.44 7.57
C GLY A 54 2.08 1.03 7.68
N GLU A 55 0.83 0.96 8.12
CA GLU A 55 0.13 -0.30 8.30
C GLU A 55 -0.82 -0.53 7.11
N ILE A 56 -0.82 -1.74 6.56
CA ILE A 56 -1.75 -2.14 5.50
C ILE A 56 -3.17 -2.10 6.04
N LYS A 57 -3.99 -1.22 5.46
CA LYS A 57 -5.41 -1.07 5.77
C LYS A 57 -6.31 -1.86 4.81
N GLY A 58 -5.78 -2.25 3.66
CA GLY A 58 -6.51 -3.04 2.68
C GLY A 58 -5.58 -3.54 1.58
N ALA A 59 -5.88 -4.72 1.07
CA ALA A 59 -5.20 -5.35 -0.03
C ALA A 59 -6.27 -6.01 -0.91
N ASN A 60 -6.06 -5.98 -2.22
CA ASN A 60 -6.96 -6.67 -3.14
C ASN A 60 -6.70 -8.19 -3.12
N ARG A 61 -7.58 -8.98 -3.74
CA ARG A 61 -7.50 -10.44 -3.72
C ARG A 61 -6.15 -10.95 -4.24
N HIS A 62 -5.58 -10.31 -5.26
CA HIS A 62 -4.32 -10.73 -5.87
C HIS A 62 -3.10 -10.46 -4.98
N ALA A 63 -3.13 -9.40 -4.18
CA ALA A 63 -2.14 -9.18 -3.12
C ALA A 63 -2.34 -10.16 -1.95
N CYS A 64 -3.59 -10.44 -1.56
CA CYS A 64 -3.90 -11.42 -0.51
C CYS A 64 -3.46 -12.85 -0.87
N GLU A 65 -3.62 -13.26 -2.14
CA GLU A 65 -3.15 -14.55 -2.68
C GLU A 65 -1.62 -14.71 -2.55
N ARG A 66 -0.88 -13.60 -2.54
CA ARG A 66 0.57 -13.55 -2.30
C ARG A 66 0.94 -13.49 -0.82
N GLY A 67 -0.04 -13.49 0.07
CA GLY A 67 0.15 -13.49 1.51
C GLY A 67 0.21 -12.11 2.16
N VAL A 68 -0.16 -11.04 1.46
CA VAL A 68 -0.34 -9.71 2.07
C VAL A 68 -1.61 -9.71 2.92
N THR A 69 -1.51 -9.28 4.17
CA THR A 69 -2.67 -9.17 5.07
C THR A 69 -2.78 -7.80 5.72
N VAL A 70 -3.99 -7.43 6.10
CA VAL A 70 -4.24 -6.24 6.91
C VAL A 70 -3.46 -6.33 8.23
N GLY A 71 -2.88 -5.22 8.67
CA GLY A 71 -2.04 -5.16 9.87
C GLY A 71 -0.55 -5.38 9.61
N MET A 72 -0.15 -5.86 8.43
CA MET A 72 1.27 -5.87 8.05
C MET A 72 1.81 -4.45 7.89
N THR A 73 3.10 -4.27 8.08
CA THR A 73 3.80 -3.05 7.67
C THR A 73 3.88 -2.96 6.15
N GLY A 74 4.02 -1.75 5.61
CA GLY A 74 4.24 -1.55 4.18
C GLY A 74 5.48 -2.29 3.67
N ARG A 75 6.53 -2.40 4.49
CA ARG A 75 7.71 -3.21 4.19
C ARG A 75 7.38 -4.70 4.06
N GLU A 76 6.70 -5.29 5.04
CA GLU A 76 6.33 -6.71 5.00
C GLU A 76 5.42 -7.06 3.82
N ALA A 77 4.56 -6.12 3.41
CA ALA A 77 3.73 -6.27 2.24
C ALA A 77 4.55 -6.22 0.95
N LEU A 78 5.50 -5.28 0.83
CA LEU A 78 6.40 -5.18 -0.31
C LEU A 78 7.34 -6.37 -0.43
N ASP A 79 7.76 -7.00 0.67
CA ASP A 79 8.58 -8.22 0.59
C ASP A 79 7.82 -9.43 -0.02
N ARG A 80 6.49 -9.31 -0.19
CA ARG A 80 5.61 -10.35 -0.79
C ARG A 80 5.09 -9.98 -2.18
N LEU A 81 5.27 -8.72 -2.58
CA LEU A 81 4.80 -8.14 -3.83
C LEU A 81 6.00 -7.79 -4.67
#